data_AF-A0A2S2QB63-F1
#
_entry.id   AF-A0A2S2QB63-F1
#
_cell.length_a   1.000
_cell.length_b   1.000
_cell.length_c   1.000
_cell.angle_alpha   90.00
_cell.angle_beta   90.00
_cell.angle_gamma   90.00
#
_symmetry.space_group_name_H-M   'P 1'
#
loop_
_entity.id
_entity.type
_entity.pdbx_description
1 polymer ?
#
loop_
_entity_poly.entity_id
_entity_poly.type
_entity_poly.pdbx_seq_one_letter_code
_entity_poly.pdbx_strand_id
1 'polypeptide(L)'
;MVLLIDVVLQGHGTTNYGNTARTLFKNPKISAACTRINIELIPRCGNILSAISSGYTINFDYFEECCLITAKKFVSLYPWYYLACSNMPANVHKVLLHGADVI
;
A
#
# COMPACT_ATOMS: atom_id res chain seq x y z
N MET A 1 -6.71 -4.94 22.06
CA MET A 1 -6.10 -3.77 21.40
C MET A 1 -7.23 -2.99 20.73
N VAL A 2 -7.48 -1.75 21.14
CA VAL A 2 -8.41 -0.86 20.43
C VAL A 2 -7.64 -0.20 19.29
N LEU A 3 -8.17 -0.25 18.06
CA LEU A 3 -7.54 0.34 16.89
C LEU A 3 -8.16 1.72 16.64
N LEU A 4 -7.36 2.78 16.79
CA LEU A 4 -7.74 4.14 16.43
C LEU A 4 -7.28 4.38 15.00
N ILE A 5 -8.24 4.55 14.09
CA ILE A 5 -7.98 4.79 12.66
C ILE A 5 -8.35 6.23 12.35
N ASP A 6 -7.43 6.94 11.70
CA ASP A 6 -7.66 8.27 11.15
C ASP A 6 -8.13 9.31 12.18
N VAL A 7 -7.68 9.16 13.43
CA VAL A 7 -7.89 10.18 14.45
C VAL A 7 -6.96 11.35 14.16
N VAL A 8 -7.50 12.56 14.17
CA VAL A 8 -6.74 13.77 13.87
C VAL A 8 -5.71 14.02 14.97
N LEU A 9 -4.46 14.18 14.56
CA LEU A 9 -3.41 14.74 15.40
C LEU A 9 -3.13 16.17 14.92
N GLN A 10 -3.42 17.15 15.76
CA GLN A 10 -3.26 18.57 15.41
C GLN A 10 -1.82 18.84 14.95
N GLY A 11 -1.68 19.43 13.76
CA GLY A 11 -0.38 19.70 13.13
C GLY A 11 0.25 18.54 12.34
N HIS A 12 -0.30 17.32 12.40
CA HIS A 12 0.25 16.13 11.74
C HIS A 12 -0.75 15.40 10.81
N GLY A 13 -2.03 15.75 10.87
CA GLY A 13 -3.07 15.16 10.04
C GLY A 13 -3.70 13.93 10.67
N THR A 14 -2.94 12.83 10.85
CA THR A 14 -3.47 11.55 11.36
C THR A 14 -2.58 10.94 12.44
N THR A 15 -3.17 10.16 13.36
CA THR A 15 -2.46 9.32 14.33
C THR A 15 -2.09 7.94 13.77
N ASN A 16 -2.11 7.74 12.45
CA ASN A 16 -1.81 6.43 11.86
C ASN A 16 -0.28 6.19 11.91
N TYR A 17 0.15 5.25 12.73
CA TYR A 17 1.57 4.83 12.83
C TYR A 17 1.76 3.37 12.39
N GLY A 18 3.00 2.87 12.45
CA GLY A 18 3.35 1.55 11.92
C GLY A 18 2.52 0.39 12.48
N ASN A 19 2.10 0.43 13.75
CA ASN A 19 1.19 -0.57 14.31
C ASN A 19 -0.22 -0.54 13.68
N THR A 20 -0.74 0.65 13.36
CA THR A 20 -2.02 0.80 12.65
C THR A 20 -1.92 0.20 11.26
N ALA A 21 -0.84 0.52 10.52
CA ALA A 21 -0.60 -0.04 9.18
C ALA A 21 -0.45 -1.57 9.21
N ARG A 22 0.34 -2.13 10.14
CA ARG A 22 0.47 -3.60 10.30
C ARG A 22 -0.86 -4.27 10.57
N THR A 23 -1.72 -3.64 11.39
CA THR A 23 -3.04 -4.19 11.70
C THR A 23 -3.95 -4.18 10.48
N LEU A 24 -3.89 -3.13 9.65
CA LEU A 24 -4.65 -3.04 8.40
C LEU A 24 -4.32 -4.19 7.44
N PHE A 25 -3.05 -4.54 7.29
CA PHE A 25 -2.62 -5.63 6.39
C PHE A 25 -2.75 -7.03 7.00
N LYS A 26 -2.93 -7.16 8.33
CA LYS A 26 -3.05 -8.46 9.00
C LYS A 26 -4.31 -9.23 8.58
N ASN A 27 -5.42 -8.52 8.35
CA ASN A 27 -6.71 -9.11 7.98
C ASN A 27 -7.29 -8.41 6.74
N PRO A 28 -6.76 -8.69 5.53
CA PRO A 28 -7.16 -7.96 4.32
C PRO A 28 -8.64 -8.11 3.98
N LYS A 29 -9.28 -9.24 4.33
CA LYS A 29 -10.73 -9.44 4.16
C LYS A 29 -11.57 -8.43 4.95
N ILE A 30 -11.23 -8.25 6.23
CA ILE A 30 -11.93 -7.32 7.12
C ILE A 30 -11.65 -5.89 6.66
N SER A 31 -10.39 -5.56 6.38
CA SER A 31 -10.00 -4.24 5.89
C SER A 31 -10.72 -3.88 4.58
N ALA A 32 -10.81 -4.81 3.64
CA ALA A 32 -11.56 -4.63 2.39
C ALA A 32 -13.05 -4.40 2.63
N ALA A 33 -13.67 -5.17 3.53
CA ALA A 33 -15.07 -4.99 3.88
C ALA A 33 -15.34 -3.62 4.54
N CYS A 34 -14.45 -3.17 5.42
CA CYS A 34 -14.58 -1.88 6.11
C CYS A 34 -14.32 -0.68 5.19
N THR A 35 -13.27 -0.71 4.36
CA THR A 35 -12.89 0.42 3.50
C THR A 35 -13.55 0.39 2.13
N ARG A 36 -14.19 -0.72 1.76
CA ARG A 36 -14.74 -1.01 0.43
C ARG A 36 -13.68 -0.98 -0.69
N ILE A 37 -12.41 -1.15 -0.33
CA ILE A 37 -11.33 -1.34 -1.28
C ILE A 37 -11.35 -2.79 -1.79
N ASN A 38 -10.92 -2.98 -3.04
CA ASN A 38 -10.83 -4.28 -3.67
C ASN A 38 -9.90 -5.20 -2.86
N ILE A 39 -10.42 -6.37 -2.51
CA ILE A 39 -9.75 -7.38 -1.69
C ILE A 39 -8.42 -7.87 -2.27
N GLU A 40 -8.22 -7.78 -3.58
CA GLU A 40 -6.99 -8.23 -4.23
C GLU A 40 -5.86 -7.20 -4.13
N LEU A 41 -6.19 -5.92 -3.97
CA LEU A 41 -5.20 -4.84 -3.91
C LEU A 41 -4.53 -4.76 -2.52
N ILE A 42 -5.31 -4.87 -1.45
CA ILE A 42 -4.81 -4.80 -0.06
C ILE A 42 -3.67 -5.79 0.23
N PRO A 43 -3.82 -7.11 -0.02
CA PRO A 43 -2.77 -8.08 0.27
C PRO A 43 -1.55 -7.91 -0.65
N ARG A 44 -1.71 -7.43 -1.88
CA ARG A 44 -0.58 -7.12 -2.77
C ARG A 44 0.29 -6.01 -2.21
N CYS A 45 -0.33 -4.91 -1.78
CA CYS A 45 0.38 -3.82 -1.10
C CYS A 45 1.06 -4.32 0.18
N GLY A 46 0.37 -5.15 0.97
CA GLY A 46 0.93 -5.77 2.18
C GLY A 46 2.18 -6.61 1.88
N ASN A 47 2.12 -7.48 0.88
CA ASN A 47 3.24 -8.34 0.49
C ASN A 47 4.45 -7.54 0.00
N ILE A 48 4.24 -6.49 -0.81
CA ILE A 48 5.32 -5.61 -1.28
C ILE A 48 6.01 -4.93 -0.09
N LEU A 49 5.23 -4.36 0.83
CA LEU A 49 5.77 -3.71 2.03
C LEU A 49 6.48 -4.70 2.96
N SER A 50 5.94 -5.90 3.09
CA SER A 50 6.56 -6.99 3.85
C SER A 50 7.88 -7.44 3.22
N ALA A 51 7.96 -7.57 1.89
CA ALA A 51 9.19 -7.92 1.19
C ALA A 51 10.28 -6.88 1.47
N ILE A 52 9.98 -5.58 1.28
CA ILE A 52 10.91 -4.48 1.56
C ILE A 52 11.38 -4.49 3.02
N SER A 53 10.47 -4.82 3.95
CA SER A 53 10.76 -4.83 5.40
C SER A 53 11.37 -6.13 5.90
N SER A 54 11.56 -7.13 5.03
CA SER A 54 11.88 -8.49 5.44
C SER A 54 13.34 -8.69 5.85
N GLY A 55 14.24 -7.83 5.36
CA GLY A 55 15.70 -7.95 5.57
C GLY A 55 16.37 -9.08 4.79
N TYR A 56 15.63 -9.79 3.93
CA TYR A 56 16.17 -10.83 3.05
C TYR A 56 16.53 -10.28 1.68
N THR A 57 17.39 -11.01 0.96
CA THR A 57 17.63 -10.76 -0.46
C THR A 57 16.36 -11.04 -1.25
N ILE A 58 15.89 -10.04 -1.98
CA ILE A 58 14.70 -10.12 -2.83
C ILE A 58 15.17 -10.35 -4.26
N ASN A 59 14.48 -11.23 -4.99
CA ASN A 59 14.73 -11.36 -6.43
C ASN A 59 14.15 -10.15 -7.17
N PHE A 60 15.03 -9.41 -7.84
CA PHE A 60 14.71 -8.18 -8.56
C PHE A 60 13.59 -8.38 -9.58
N ASP A 61 13.73 -9.34 -10.51
CA ASP A 61 12.79 -9.55 -11.61
C ASP A 61 11.36 -9.83 -11.10
N TYR A 62 11.24 -10.72 -10.11
CA TYR A 62 9.94 -11.04 -9.52
C TYR A 62 9.33 -9.87 -8.74
N PHE A 63 10.17 -9.06 -8.08
CA PHE A 63 9.68 -7.91 -7.33
C PHE A 63 9.20 -6.80 -8.26
N GLU A 64 9.96 -6.49 -9.31
CA GLU A 64 9.60 -5.51 -10.33
C GLU A 64 8.29 -5.91 -11.02
N GLU A 65 8.16 -7.16 -11.46
CA GLU A 65 6.94 -7.67 -12.09
C GLU A 65 5.74 -7.54 -11.14
N CYS A 66 5.90 -7.93 -9.87
CA CYS A 66 4.86 -7.83 -8.86
C CYS A 66 4.39 -6.36 -8.64
N CYS A 67 5.34 -5.42 -8.60
CA CYS A 67 5.05 -4.00 -8.45
C CYS A 67 4.33 -3.42 -9.67
N LEU A 68 4.79 -3.74 -10.89
CA LEU A 68 4.17 -3.30 -12.14
C LEU A 68 2.75 -3.83 -12.33
N ILE A 69 2.52 -5.12 -12.04
CA ILE A 69 1.17 -5.72 -12.09
C ILE A 69 0.25 -5.02 -11.08
N THR A 70 0.76 -4.73 -9.88
CA THR A 70 -0.01 -4.04 -8.84
C THR A 70 -0.34 -2.60 -9.23
N ALA A 71 0.59 -1.87 -9.86
CA ALA A 71 0.36 -0.53 -10.40
C ALA A 71 -0.72 -0.53 -11.50
N LYS A 72 -0.63 -1.44 -12.48
CA LYS A 72 -1.65 -1.58 -13.53
C LYS A 72 -3.04 -1.87 -12.95
N LYS A 73 -3.10 -2.74 -11.94
CA LYS A 73 -4.36 -3.08 -11.27
C LYS A 73 -4.94 -1.92 -10.47
N PHE A 74 -4.09 -1.15 -9.79
CA PHE A 74 -4.47 0.07 -9.10
C PHE A 74 -5.12 1.08 -10.05
N VAL A 75 -4.45 1.38 -11.17
CA VAL A 75 -4.98 2.33 -12.18
C VAL A 75 -6.27 1.81 -12.81
N SER A 76 -6.37 0.51 -13.08
CA SER A 76 -7.60 -0.08 -13.64
C SER A 76 -8.79 -0.04 -12.69
N LEU A 77 -8.58 -0.23 -11.39
CA LEU A 77 -9.66 -0.26 -10.39
C LEU A 77 -10.05 1.13 -9.90
N TYR A 78 -9.07 2.04 -9.82
CA TYR A 78 -9.25 3.38 -9.25
C TYR A 78 -8.67 4.47 -10.16
N PRO A 79 -9.10 4.54 -11.44
CA PRO A 79 -8.58 5.53 -12.38
C PRO A 79 -8.87 6.96 -11.92
N TRP A 80 -10.01 7.16 -11.26
CA TRP A 80 -10.41 8.45 -10.70
C TRP A 80 -9.44 8.94 -9.62
N TYR A 81 -8.85 8.07 -8.82
CA TYR A 81 -7.91 8.50 -7.77
C TYR A 81 -6.55 8.90 -8.37
N TYR A 82 -6.16 8.22 -9.46
CA TYR A 82 -4.99 8.58 -10.25
C TYR A 82 -5.18 9.91 -10.99
N LEU A 83 -6.35 10.13 -11.59
CA LEU A 83 -6.67 11.29 -12.42
C LEU A 83 -7.11 12.52 -11.63
N ALA A 84 -7.85 12.36 -10.53
CA ALA A 84 -8.44 13.47 -9.76
C ALA A 84 -7.47 14.12 -8.76
N CYS A 85 -6.43 13.40 -8.29
CA CYS A 85 -5.48 13.92 -7.31
C CYS A 85 -4.16 14.43 -7.90
N SER A 86 -4.07 14.61 -9.23
CA SER A 86 -2.80 14.92 -9.92
C SER A 86 -1.72 13.89 -9.58
N ASN A 87 -1.82 12.70 -10.20
CA ASN A 87 -0.94 11.54 -10.04
C ASN A 87 -1.17 10.70 -8.77
N MET A 88 -0.76 9.44 -8.87
CA MET A 88 -0.64 8.50 -7.73
C MET A 88 0.15 9.14 -6.58
N PRO A 89 -0.21 8.92 -5.31
CA PRO A 89 0.54 9.49 -4.19
C PRO A 89 2.05 9.21 -4.31
N ALA A 90 2.89 10.22 -4.10
CA ALA A 90 4.32 10.14 -4.39
C ALA A 90 5.02 8.94 -3.74
N ASN A 91 4.63 8.57 -2.52
CA ASN A 91 5.18 7.39 -1.82
C ASN A 91 4.77 6.08 -2.50
N VAL A 92 3.51 5.97 -2.94
CA VAL A 92 3.02 4.78 -3.65
C VAL A 92 3.68 4.68 -5.03
N HIS A 93 3.84 5.81 -5.73
CA HIS A 93 4.59 5.88 -6.99
C HIS A 93 6.04 5.44 -6.84
N LYS A 94 6.76 5.98 -5.85
CA LYS A 94 8.14 5.58 -5.56
C LYS A 94 8.26 4.09 -5.27
N VAL A 95 7.37 3.51 -4.47
CA VAL A 95 7.42 2.07 -4.16
C VAL A 95 7.10 1.21 -5.38
N LEU A 96 6.05 1.54 -6.15
CA LEU A 96 5.60 0.66 -7.23
C LEU A 96 6.38 0.81 -8.54
N LEU A 97 6.97 1.98 -8.82
CA LEU A 97 7.71 2.21 -10.07
C LEU A 97 9.22 2.34 -9.87
N HIS A 98 9.68 2.72 -8.67
CA HIS A 98 11.10 2.87 -8.36
C HIS A 98 11.56 1.97 -7.20
N GLY A 99 10.68 1.13 -6.66
CA GLY A 99 11.03 0.27 -5.52
C GLY A 99 12.06 -0.78 -5.90
N ALA A 100 11.99 -1.30 -7.14
CA ALA A 100 12.94 -2.27 -7.65
C ALA A 100 14.34 -1.65 -7.85
N ASP A 101 14.43 -0.38 -8.26
CA ASP A 101 15.70 0.34 -8.46
C ASP A 101 16.52 0.52 -7.16
N VAL A 102 15.88 0.35 -5.99
CA VAL A 102 16.46 0.63 -4.66
C VAL A 102 16.79 -0.66 -3.89
N ILE A 103 16.35 -1.82 -4.37
CA ILE A 103 16.60 -3.15 -3.78
C ILE A 103 17.88 -3.75 -4.37
#